data_AF-A0A1V4U8R0-F1
#
_entry.id   AF-A0A1V4U8R0-F1
#
_cell.length_a   1.000
_cell.length_b   1.000
_cell.length_c   1.000
_cell.angle_alpha   90.00
_cell.angle_beta   90.00
_cell.angle_gamma   90.00
#
_symmetry.space_group_name_H-M   'P 1'
#
loop_
_entity.id
_entity.type
_entity.pdbx_description
1 polymer ?
#
loop_
_entity_poly.entity_id
_entity_poly.type
_entity_poly.pdbx_seq_one_letter_code
_entity_poly.pdbx_strand_id
1 'polypeptide(L)'
;MTGIITHGIDGVAMGDFDPKKHIAEESGYDARDNYVRGLKMPETRFKNMVHNHPPDEQKRMRTQVDEAEAAGLRNYQVRHSKGFYIIENGIVVGSGRG
;
A
#
# COMPACT_ATOMS: atom_id res chain seq x y z
N MET A 1 16.66 -19.41 -30.73
CA MET A 1 16.67 -18.09 -30.08
C MET A 1 15.29 -17.50 -30.27
N THR A 2 14.51 -17.42 -29.21
CA THR A 2 13.14 -16.88 -29.27
C THR A 2 13.00 -15.97 -28.07
N GLY A 3 13.12 -14.67 -28.35
CA GLY A 3 13.21 -13.61 -27.35
C GLY A 3 11.92 -13.47 -26.55
N ILE A 4 12.09 -13.28 -25.25
CA ILE A 4 11.03 -13.01 -24.29
C ILE A 4 10.52 -11.59 -24.56
N ILE A 5 9.21 -11.45 -24.78
CA ILE A 5 8.55 -10.15 -24.94
C ILE A 5 8.45 -9.51 -23.55
N THR A 6 9.44 -8.70 -23.19
CA THR A 6 9.35 -7.76 -22.07
C THR A 6 8.40 -6.63 -22.50
N HIS A 7 7.11 -6.74 -22.18
CA HIS A 7 6.21 -5.59 -22.27
C HIS A 7 6.65 -4.59 -21.19
N GLY A 8 7.17 -3.46 -21.66
CA GLY A 8 7.41 -2.28 -20.84
C GLY A 8 6.12 -1.90 -20.12
N ILE A 9 6.18 -1.90 -18.80
CA ILE A 9 5.31 -1.05 -18.02
C ILE A 9 5.94 0.35 -18.07
N ASP A 10 5.46 1.14 -19.02
CA ASP A 10 5.69 2.57 -19.09
C ASP A 10 5.49 3.16 -17.69
N GLY A 11 6.54 3.83 -17.22
CA GLY A 11 6.58 4.50 -15.94
C GLY A 11 5.37 5.40 -15.77
N VAL A 12 4.47 5.00 -14.88
CA VAL A 12 3.51 5.92 -14.29
C VAL A 12 4.36 6.96 -13.59
N ALA A 13 4.39 8.17 -14.12
CA ALA A 13 5.19 9.27 -13.60
C ALA A 13 4.83 9.46 -12.11
N MET A 14 5.74 9.04 -11.24
CA MET A 14 5.72 9.24 -9.79
C MET A 14 5.94 10.75 -9.55
N GLY A 15 4.89 11.55 -9.72
CA GLY A 15 4.94 12.98 -9.42
C GLY A 15 5.05 13.18 -7.91
N ASP A 16 6.25 13.57 -7.45
CA ASP A 16 6.55 14.07 -6.10
C ASP A 16 6.35 13.10 -4.92
N PHE A 17 6.94 11.90 -4.98
CA PHE A 17 7.17 11.15 -3.73
C PHE A 17 8.34 11.77 -2.95
N ASP A 18 8.02 12.70 -2.04
CA ASP A 18 8.97 13.19 -1.03
C ASP A 18 8.82 12.36 0.26
N PRO A 19 9.73 11.40 0.55
CA PRO A 19 9.63 10.56 1.74
C PRO A 19 9.70 11.35 3.06
N LYS A 20 10.09 12.65 3.05
CA LYS A 20 10.03 13.50 4.24
C LYS A 20 8.64 14.10 4.49
N LYS A 21 7.82 14.26 3.44
CA LYS A 21 6.44 14.76 3.53
C LYS A 21 5.42 13.64 3.63
N HIS A 22 5.81 12.45 3.19
CA HIS A 22 5.01 11.24 3.21
C HIS A 22 5.66 10.25 4.18
N ILE A 23 5.57 10.52 5.48
CA ILE A 23 5.95 9.57 6.54
C ILE A 23 4.65 9.07 7.15
N ALA A 24 4.46 7.77 7.33
CA ALA A 24 3.43 7.31 8.25
C ALA A 24 3.89 7.66 9.68
N GLU A 25 3.12 8.51 10.33
CA GLU A 25 3.41 8.98 11.69
C GLU A 25 3.20 7.88 12.73
N GLU A 26 2.36 6.89 12.41
CA GLU A 26 2.17 5.74 13.28
C GLU A 26 3.38 4.79 13.28
N SER A 27 3.89 4.57 14.49
CA SER A 27 4.89 3.55 14.77
C SER A 27 4.24 2.19 14.96
N GLY A 28 4.90 1.15 14.47
CA GLY A 28 4.58 -0.24 14.78
C GLY A 28 5.83 -1.02 15.17
N TYR A 29 5.61 -2.26 15.60
CA TYR A 29 6.67 -3.23 15.85
C TYR A 29 6.56 -4.32 14.80
N ASP A 30 7.68 -4.64 14.14
CA ASP A 30 7.70 -5.74 13.18
C ASP A 30 7.61 -7.11 13.88
N ALA A 31 7.53 -8.20 13.12
CA ALA A 31 7.46 -9.56 13.65
C ALA A 31 8.68 -9.99 14.50
N ARG A 32 9.72 -9.15 14.59
CA ARG A 32 10.94 -9.35 15.37
C ARG A 32 11.05 -8.35 16.54
N ASP A 33 9.95 -7.67 16.88
CA ASP A 33 9.89 -6.66 17.94
C ASP A 33 10.79 -5.44 17.71
N ASN A 34 11.17 -5.16 16.45
CA ASN A 34 11.90 -3.92 16.16
C ASN A 34 10.93 -2.77 16.00
N TYR A 35 11.27 -1.63 16.60
CA TYR A 35 10.56 -0.38 16.36
C TYR A 35 10.70 0.03 14.89
N VAL A 36 9.57 0.11 14.18
CA VAL A 36 9.51 0.53 12.78
C VAL A 36 8.56 1.70 12.65
N ARG A 37 9.13 2.85 12.29
CA ARG A 37 8.34 4.04 11.98
C ARG A 37 7.65 3.84 10.63
N GLY A 38 6.33 4.03 10.62
CA GLY A 38 5.52 3.85 9.43
C GLY A 38 5.22 2.40 9.06
N LEU A 39 5.29 1.47 10.01
CA LEU A 39 4.83 0.10 9.73
C LEU A 39 3.31 0.03 9.58
N LYS A 40 2.58 0.86 10.33
CA LYS A 40 1.12 0.87 10.34
C LYS A 40 0.55 2.00 9.49
N MET A 41 -0.51 1.69 8.76
CA MET A 41 -1.32 2.66 8.06
C MET A 41 -2.26 3.36 9.06
N PRO A 42 -2.20 4.70 9.18
CA PRO A 42 -3.15 5.46 9.98
C PRO A 42 -4.59 5.19 9.61
N GLU A 43 -5.46 5.00 10.62
CA GLU A 43 -6.89 4.71 10.39
C GLU A 43 -7.57 5.79 9.54
N THR A 44 -7.22 7.06 9.74
CA THR A 44 -7.70 8.19 8.94
C THR A 44 -7.29 8.07 7.48
N ARG A 45 -6.06 7.62 7.21
CA ARG A 45 -5.55 7.40 5.86
C ARG A 45 -6.24 6.20 5.21
N PHE A 46 -6.44 5.11 5.94
CA PHE A 46 -7.20 3.97 5.45
C PHE A 46 -8.63 4.39 5.07
N LYS A 47 -9.33 5.12 5.94
CA LYS A 47 -10.68 5.65 5.67
C LYS A 47 -10.70 6.51 4.40
N ASN A 48 -9.72 7.38 4.21
CA ASN A 48 -9.58 8.19 3.01
C ASN A 48 -9.25 7.35 1.76
N MET A 49 -8.47 6.28 1.88
CA MET A 49 -8.18 5.40 0.75
C MET A 49 -9.44 4.65 0.28
N VAL A 50 -10.29 4.23 1.22
CA VAL A 50 -11.41 3.32 0.91
C VAL A 50 -12.77 4.01 0.79
N HIS A 51 -12.86 5.33 0.97
CA HIS A 51 -14.15 6.04 1.10
C HIS A 51 -15.12 5.88 -0.08
N ASN A 52 -14.60 5.60 -1.29
CA ASN A 52 -15.38 5.39 -2.51
C ASN A 52 -15.73 3.92 -2.78
N HIS A 53 -15.33 3.00 -1.90
CA HIS A 53 -15.58 1.57 -2.05
C HIS A 53 -16.79 1.14 -1.21
N PRO A 54 -17.56 0.12 -1.66
CA PRO A 54 -18.66 -0.43 -0.89
C PRO A 54 -18.17 -1.06 0.43
N PRO A 55 -19.00 -1.12 1.48
CA PRO A 55 -18.58 -1.55 2.83
C PRO A 55 -17.89 -2.93 2.87
N ASP A 56 -18.38 -3.90 2.09
CA ASP A 56 -17.76 -5.23 2.00
C ASP A 56 -16.35 -5.18 1.43
N GLU A 57 -16.13 -4.30 0.45
CA GLU A 57 -14.83 -4.10 -0.16
C GLU A 57 -13.90 -3.34 0.78
N GLN A 58 -14.39 -2.34 1.52
CA GLN A 58 -13.63 -1.68 2.57
C GLN A 58 -13.15 -2.69 3.63
N LYS A 59 -14.01 -3.63 4.05
CA LYS A 59 -13.64 -4.69 5.00
C LYS A 59 -12.55 -5.60 4.45
N ARG A 60 -12.67 -6.03 3.19
CA ARG A 60 -11.65 -6.86 2.52
C ARG A 60 -10.31 -6.13 2.36
N MET A 61 -10.35 -4.84 2.02
CA MET A 61 -9.16 -4.01 1.94
C MET A 61 -8.50 -3.85 3.31
N ARG A 62 -9.30 -3.73 4.38
CA ARG A 62 -8.78 -3.66 5.75
C ARG A 62 -8.05 -4.93 6.16
N THR A 63 -8.64 -6.08 5.86
CA THR A 63 -8.00 -7.39 6.13
C THR A 63 -6.64 -7.50 5.43
N GLN A 64 -6.53 -7.08 4.16
CA GLN A 64 -5.26 -7.10 3.44
C GLN A 64 -4.18 -6.20 4.07
N VAL A 65 -4.58 -5.02 4.57
CA VAL A 65 -3.68 -4.10 5.29
C VAL A 65 -3.22 -4.76 6.60
N ASP A 66 -4.16 -5.26 7.40
CA ASP A 66 -3.86 -5.89 8.70
C ASP A 66 -2.95 -7.13 8.53
N GLU A 67 -3.18 -7.95 7.50
CA GLU A 67 -2.33 -9.11 7.18
C GLU A 67 -0.90 -8.69 6.78
N ALA A 68 -0.77 -7.63 5.98
CA ALA A 68 0.54 -7.11 5.58
C ALA A 68 1.31 -6.49 6.76
N GLU A 69 0.62 -5.75 7.62
CA GLU A 69 1.18 -5.18 8.85
C GLU A 69 1.60 -6.27 9.84
N ALA A 70 0.78 -7.30 10.03
CA ALA A 70 1.11 -8.45 10.88
C ALA A 70 2.30 -9.26 10.34
N ALA A 71 2.45 -9.32 9.01
CA ALA A 71 3.62 -9.91 8.36
C ALA A 71 4.87 -9.00 8.42
N GLY A 72 4.76 -7.77 8.95
CA GLY A 72 5.86 -6.81 9.00
C GLY A 72 6.26 -6.27 7.62
N LEU A 73 5.37 -6.33 6.64
CA LEU A 73 5.65 -5.89 5.27
C LEU A 73 5.64 -4.36 5.21
N ARG A 74 6.75 -3.79 4.75
CA ARG A 74 6.85 -2.36 4.47
C ARG A 74 6.22 -1.99 3.14
N ASN A 75 6.28 -2.89 2.17
CA ASN A 75 5.79 -2.67 0.81
C ASN A 75 4.78 -3.77 0.46
N TYR A 76 3.54 -3.39 0.16
CA TYR A 76 2.47 -4.34 -0.17
C TYR A 76 1.42 -3.71 -1.08
N GLN A 77 0.58 -4.55 -1.69
CA GLN A 77 -0.53 -4.11 -2.53
C GLN A 77 -1.85 -4.43 -1.86
N VAL A 78 -2.76 -3.46 -1.87
CA VAL A 78 -4.15 -3.65 -1.44
C VAL A 78 -5.03 -3.71 -2.68
N ARG A 79 -5.60 -4.89 -2.94
CA ARG A 79 -6.45 -5.13 -4.11
C ARG A 79 -7.89 -4.81 -3.83
N HIS A 80 -8.55 -4.27 -4.84
CA HIS A 80 -9.95 -3.86 -4.81
C HIS A 80 -10.60 -4.20 -6.18
N SER A 81 -11.92 -4.05 -6.31
CA SER A 81 -12.71 -4.51 -7.48
C SER A 81 -12.34 -3.87 -8.81
N LYS A 82 -11.63 -2.74 -8.78
CA LYS A 82 -11.27 -1.90 -9.94
C LYS A 82 -9.76 -1.80 -10.16
N GLY A 83 -8.96 -2.54 -9.39
CA GLY A 83 -7.50 -2.43 -9.42
C GLY A 83 -6.84 -2.63 -8.06
N PHE A 84 -5.81 -1.83 -7.77
CA PHE A 84 -5.00 -1.97 -6.55
C PHE A 84 -4.36 -0.65 -6.13
N TYR A 85 -4.04 -0.55 -4.84
CA TYR A 85 -3.17 0.47 -4.27
C TYR A 85 -1.80 -0.13 -3.93
N ILE A 86 -0.74 0.64 -4.13
CA ILE A 86 0.62 0.32 -3.70
C ILE A 86 0.86 1.06 -2.39
N ILE A 87 1.14 0.30 -1.33
CA ILE A 87 1.42 0.84 0.00
C ILE A 87 2.90 0.64 0.30
N GLU A 88 3.56 1.72 0.70
CA GLU A 88 4.93 1.73 1.22
C GLU A 88 4.93 2.45 2.56
N ASN A 89 5.42 1.77 3.60
CA ASN A 89 5.44 2.26 4.98
C ASN A 89 4.10 2.88 5.40
N GLY A 90 2.99 2.15 5.21
CA GLY A 90 1.64 2.61 5.56
C GLY A 90 1.13 3.80 4.74
N ILE A 91 1.83 4.21 3.68
CA ILE A 91 1.49 5.32 2.78
C ILE A 91 1.09 4.78 1.43
N VAL A 92 -0.01 5.29 0.88
CA VAL A 92 -0.39 5.01 -0.51
C VAL A 92 0.58 5.78 -1.42
N VAL A 93 1.44 5.07 -2.14
CA VAL A 93 2.42 5.67 -3.07
C VAL A 93 2.01 5.54 -4.53
N GLY A 94 1.02 4.70 -4.82
CA GLY A 94 0.51 4.52 -6.17
C GLY A 94 -0.82 3.80 -6.20
N SER A 95 -1.43 3.79 -7.38
CA SER A 95 -2.58 2.94 -7.67
C SER A 95 -2.52 2.51 -9.13
N GLY A 96 -3.08 1.35 -9.42
CA GLY A 96 -3.22 0.81 -10.77
C GLY A 96 -4.65 0.34 -11.01
N ARG A 97 -5.06 0.34 -12.28
CA ARG A 97 -6.30 -0.30 -12.70
C ARG A 97 -6.03 -1.76 -13.06
N GLY A 98 -6.97 -2.63 -12.70
CA GLY A 98 -6.94 -4.06 -12.97
C GLY A 98 -8.10 -4.49 -13.84
#